data_AF-A0A6B0Z7D6-F1
#
_entry.id   AF-A0A6B0Z7D6-F1
#
_cell.length_a   1.000
_cell.length_b   1.000
_cell.length_c   1.000
_cell.angle_alpha   90.00
_cell.angle_beta   90.00
_cell.angle_gamma   90.00
#
_symmetry.space_group_name_H-M   'P 1'
#
loop_
_entity.id
_entity.type
_entity.pdbx_description
1 polymer ?
#
loop_
_entity_poly.entity_id
_entity_poly.type
_entity_poly.pdbx_seq_one_letter_code
_entity_poly.pdbx_strand_id
1 'polypeptide(L)' 'MSVQLTIRGVPEKVRDELASRAALQRQSMQEFLRGELERIAARPSPEQWLNAVRDRKEAAGTRVTPYSIVRARDADRE' A
#
# COMPACT_ATOMS: atom_id res chain seq x y z
N MET A 1 -5.56 -13.34 -16.58
CA MET A 1 -5.48 -14.75 -16.14
C MET A 1 -6.03 -14.82 -14.74
N SER A 2 -6.96 -15.72 -14.45
CA SER A 2 -7.43 -15.96 -13.07
C SER A 2 -6.44 -16.87 -12.35
N VAL A 3 -6.02 -16.48 -11.15
CA VAL A 3 -5.19 -17.31 -10.27
C VAL A 3 -6.08 -17.81 -9.14
N GLN A 4 -6.15 -19.13 -8.95
CA GLN A 4 -6.93 -19.72 -7.87
C GLN A 4 -6.04 -19.91 -6.63
N LEU A 5 -6.46 -19.33 -5.51
CA LEU A 5 -5.75 -19.40 -4.22
C LEU A 5 -6.58 -20.21 -3.21
N THR A 6 -5.96 -21.19 -2.57
CA THR A 6 -6.59 -21.98 -1.50
C THR A 6 -5.84 -21.77 -0.19
N ILE A 7 -6.52 -21.25 0.82
CA ILE A 7 -5.96 -21.03 2.16
C ILE A 7 -6.34 -22.21 3.04
N ARG A 8 -5.35 -22.96 3.52
CA ARG A 8 -5.55 -24.14 4.38
C ARG A 8 -5.40 -23.76 5.85
N GLY A 9 -6.10 -24.49 6.73
CA GLY A 9 -5.95 -24.35 8.19
C GLY A 9 -6.58 -23.08 8.77
N VAL A 10 -7.55 -22.47 8.08
CA VAL A 10 -8.28 -21.32 8.61
C VAL A 10 -9.23 -21.80 9.72
N PRO A 11 -9.13 -21.29 10.96
CA PRO A 11 -10.06 -21.64 12.02
C PRO A 11 -11.49 -21.24 11.65
N GLU A 12 -12.47 -22.05 12.01
CA GLU A 12 -13.88 -21.80 11.66
C GLU A 12 -14.37 -20.44 12.14
N LYS A 13 -13.98 -20.05 13.36
CA LYS A 13 -14.27 -18.72 13.90
C LYS A 13 -13.80 -17.58 12.98
N VAL A 14 -12.58 -17.70 12.44
CA VAL A 14 -12.01 -16.68 11.54
C VAL A 14 -12.77 -16.66 10.21
N ARG A 15 -13.09 -17.83 9.66
CA ARG A 15 -13.91 -17.95 8.44
C ARG A 15 -15.27 -17.25 8.64
N ASP A 16 -15.93 -17.50 9.75
CA ASP A 16 -17.27 -16.99 10.03
C ASP A 16 -17.27 -15.47 10.26
N GLU A 17 -16.25 -14.95 10.95
CA GLU A 17 -16.04 -13.50 11.07
C GLU A 17 -15.81 -12.83 9.70
N LEU A 18 -14.99 -13.44 8.84
CA LEU A 18 -14.73 -12.91 7.49
C LEU A 18 -15.98 -12.96 6.62
N ALA A 19 -16.76 -14.04 6.70
CA ALA A 19 -18.04 -14.16 6.00
C ALA A 19 -19.05 -13.12 6.48
N SER A 20 -19.12 -12.86 7.79
CA SER A 20 -19.95 -11.81 8.37
C SER A 20 -19.55 -10.43 7.84
N ARG A 21 -18.25 -10.11 7.81
CA ARG A 21 -17.73 -8.84 7.26
C ARG A 21 -18.00 -8.68 5.77
N ALA A 22 -17.92 -9.76 5.00
CA ALA A 22 -18.27 -9.76 3.58
C ALA A 22 -19.77 -9.49 3.39
N ALA A 23 -20.63 -10.16 4.17
CA ALA A 23 -22.08 -9.98 4.12
C ALA A 23 -22.50 -8.56 4.50
N LEU A 24 -21.86 -7.95 5.50
CA LEU A 24 -22.08 -6.54 5.87
C LEU A 24 -21.77 -5.58 4.73
N GLN A 25 -20.77 -5.90 3.90
CA GLN A 25 -20.41 -5.12 2.72
C GLN A 25 -21.18 -5.54 1.45
N ARG A 26 -22.15 -6.46 1.58
CA ARG A 26 -22.93 -7.04 0.46
C ARG A 26 -22.04 -7.63 -0.64
N GLN A 27 -20.92 -8.22 -0.25
CA GLN A 27 -19.96 -8.85 -1.14
C GLN A 27 -19.89 -10.34 -0.87
N SER A 28 -19.52 -11.12 -1.89
CA SER A 28 -19.16 -12.52 -1.66
C SER A 28 -17.87 -12.61 -0.83
N MET A 29 -17.70 -13.73 -0.11
CA MET A 29 -16.48 -13.95 0.69
C MET A 29 -15.20 -13.89 -0.16
N GLN A 30 -15.25 -14.38 -1.40
CA GLN A 30 -14.10 -14.33 -2.31
C GLN A 30 -13.80 -12.91 -2.79
N GLU A 31 -14.81 -12.10 -3.08
CA GLU A 31 -14.61 -10.70 -3.47
C GLU A 31 -14.06 -9.87 -2.32
N PHE A 32 -14.59 -10.06 -1.11
CA PHE A 32 -14.09 -9.40 0.09
C PHE A 32 -12.62 -9.75 0.34
N LEU A 33 -12.27 -11.05 0.28
CA LEU A 33 -10.88 -11.48 0.45
C LEU A 33 -9.96 -10.96 -0.66
N ARG A 34 -10.42 -10.92 -1.91
CA ARG A 34 -9.65 -10.33 -3.01
C ARG A 34 -9.36 -8.85 -2.75
N GLY A 35 -10.36 -8.08 -2.34
CA GLY A 35 -10.18 -6.66 -2.04
C GLY A 35 -9.21 -6.42 -0.89
N GLU A 36 -9.27 -7.24 0.16
CA GLU A 36 -8.33 -7.16 1.27
C GLU A 36 -6.90 -7.55 0.87
N LEU A 37 -6.72 -8.59 0.02
CA LEU A 37 -5.42 -8.95 -0.53
C LEU A 37 -4.84 -7.84 -1.41
N GLU A 38 -5.67 -7.22 -2.25
CA GLU A 38 -5.28 -6.06 -3.06
C GLU A 38 -4.87 -4.88 -2.18
N ARG A 39 -5.60 -4.62 -1.08
CA ARG A 39 -5.27 -3.57 -0.12
C ARG A 39 -3.95 -3.83 0.60
N ILE A 40 -3.67 -5.09 0.95
CA ILE A 40 -2.39 -5.50 1.53
C ILE A 40 -1.27 -5.31 0.52
N ALA A 41 -1.46 -5.77 -0.73
CA ALA A 41 -0.45 -5.62 -1.79
C ALA A 41 -0.21 -4.15 -2.17
N ALA A 42 -1.23 -3.31 -2.11
CA ALA A 42 -1.15 -1.87 -2.39
C ALA A 42 -0.39 -1.09 -1.31
N ARG A 43 -0.22 -1.65 -0.10
CA ARG A 43 0.62 -1.08 0.96
C ARG A 43 1.99 -1.78 0.92
N PRO A 44 2.98 -1.23 0.20
CA PRO A 44 4.35 -1.73 0.31
C PRO A 44 4.76 -1.70 1.78
N SER A 45 5.53 -2.70 2.22
CA SER A 45 6.12 -2.64 3.56
C SER A 45 6.91 -1.33 3.69
N PRO A 46 7.02 -0.74 4.90
CA PRO A 46 7.79 0.48 5.09
C PRO A 46 9.21 0.41 4.49
N GLU A 47 9.82 -0.78 4.53
CA GLU A 47 11.12 -1.07 3.93
C GLU A 47 11.08 -1.07 2.39
N GLN A 48 10.08 -1.72 1.78
CA GLN A 48 9.90 -1.72 0.32
C GLN A 48 9.60 -0.30 -0.20
N TRP A 49 8.79 0.45 0.54
CA TRP A 49 8.52 1.85 0.23
C TRP A 49 9.78 2.71 0.35
N LEU A 50 10.57 2.52 1.42
CA LEU A 50 11.82 3.26 1.61
C LEU A 50 12.82 2.98 0.49
N ASN A 51 12.92 1.73 0.05
CA ASN A 51 13.76 1.35 -1.10
C ASN A 51 13.26 2.02 -2.39
N ALA A 52 11.95 1.97 -2.68
CA ALA A 52 11.38 2.65 -3.84
C ALA A 52 11.61 4.18 -3.82
N VAL A 53 11.55 4.81 -2.65
CA VAL A 53 11.86 6.23 -2.47
C VAL A 53 13.35 6.52 -2.71
N ARG A 54 14.24 5.65 -2.25
CA ARG A 54 15.69 5.75 -2.49
C ARG A 54 16.00 5.63 -3.98
N ASP A 55 15.48 4.61 -4.64
CA ASP A 55 15.67 4.38 -6.08
C ASP A 55 15.16 5.57 -6.90
N ARG A 56 13.96 6.10 -6.55
CA ARG A 56 13.42 7.30 -7.19
C ARG A 56 14.28 8.54 -6.95
N LYS A 57 14.82 8.72 -5.75
CA LYS A 57 15.73 9.85 -5.43
C LYS A 57 17.03 9.77 -6.21
N GLU A 58 17.58 8.58 -6.37
CA GLU A 58 18.79 8.36 -7.17
C GLU A 58 18.51 8.60 -8.66
N ALA A 59 17.41 8.08 -9.19
CA ALA A 59 17.02 8.25 -10.58
C ALA A 59 16.70 9.71 -10.96
N ALA A 60 16.14 10.50 -10.03
CA ALA A 60 15.84 11.90 -10.27
C ALA A 60 17.11 12.76 -10.47
N GLY A 61 18.26 12.35 -9.94
CA GLY A 61 19.55 13.05 -10.11
C GLY A 61 19.64 14.44 -9.45
N THR A 62 18.52 15.06 -9.09
CA THR A 62 18.46 16.39 -8.47
C THR A 62 18.68 16.30 -6.97
N ARG A 63 19.78 16.89 -6.48
CA ARG A 63 20.02 17.08 -5.05
C ARG A 63 19.72 18.52 -4.68
N VAL A 64 18.66 18.72 -3.88
CA VAL A 64 18.34 20.02 -3.32
C VAL A 64 18.93 20.09 -1.91
N THR A 65 19.85 21.03 -1.69
CA THR A 65 20.44 21.26 -0.38
C THR A 65 19.48 22.09 0.50
N PRO A 66 19.55 21.96 1.83
CA PRO A 66 18.76 22.80 2.73
C PRO A 66 18.93 24.30 2.46
N TYR A 67 20.15 24.72 2.15
CA TYR A 67 20.46 26.12 1.80
C TYR A 67 19.73 26.57 0.52
N SER A 68 19.70 25.75 -0.54
CA SER A 68 18.97 26.08 -1.76
C SER A 68 17.45 26.15 -1.56
N ILE A 69 16.89 25.38 -0.63
CA ILE A 69 15.45 25.43 -0.29
C ILE A 69 15.12 26.77 0.37
N VAL A 70 15.91 27.17 1.38
CA VAL A 70 15.71 28.42 2.12
C VAL A 70 15.87 29.62 1.18
N ARG A 71 16.91 29.60 0.33
CA ARG A 71 17.15 30.66 -0.65
C ARG A 71 16.01 30.82 -1.66
N ALA A 72 15.48 29.71 -2.20
CA ALA A 72 14.36 29.75 -3.13
C ALA A 72 13.07 30.26 -2.47
N ARG A 73 12.80 29.83 -1.22
CA ARG A 73 11.67 30.33 -0.43
C ARG A 73 11.75 31.83 -0.18
N ASP A 74 12.93 32.33 0.13
CA ASP A 74 13.13 33.75 0.46
C ASP A 74 13.07 34.63 -0.81
N ALA A 75 13.46 34.11 -1.97
CA ALA A 75 13.32 34.79 -3.26
C ALA A 75 11.87 34.96 -3.73
N ASP A 76 10.93 34.10 -3.29
CA ASP A 76 9.50 34.23 -3.58
C ASP A 76 8.79 35.30 -2.71
N ARG A 77 9.46 35.86 -1.70
CA ARG A 77 8.91 36.89 -0.80
C ARG A 77 9.26 38.32 -1.17
N GLU A 78 10.22 38.53 -2.06
CA GLU A 78 10.60 39.86 -2.58
C GLU A 78 9.80 40.21 -3.83
#